data_AF-A0A7J4R4F6-F1
#
_entry.id   AF-A0A7J4R4F6-F1
#
_cell.length_a   1.000
_cell.length_b   1.000
_cell.length_c   1.000
_cell.angle_alpha   90.00
_cell.angle_beta   90.00
_cell.angle_gamma   90.00
#
_symmetry.space_group_name_H-M   'P 1'
#
loop_
_entity.id
_entity.type
_entity.pdbx_description
1 polymer ?
#
loop_
_entity_poly.entity_id
_entity_poly.type
_entity_poly.pdbx_seq_one_letter_code
_entity_poly.pdbx_strand_id
1 'polypeptide(L)'
;MPEWAVPAAFGILTIVYALIVFEVVHRALAAAVGGIVAVITLHIIGNGPDLGTVVTWIDEETIGLLIGMMVIVDILGKTGVFEWAAVQAYALSGGSIWRLSIILCTITAVFSAFLDNVTTILLIVPVTIQIAKVLNLEPIPLIIAEVMFSNIGGAATQIGDPPNIIIGAQLSSQALSDNVILADQGIAFIDFIIHVGPAVVIAMAPSFWLLSKLESEGLSGERHRNLDLLRLRYNIKDAELLKKSGFILILVILAFFAHSSFPHPLFTVATIALGGAVLMLLVTSPHHVEEQLDAVEWTTIIFFAGLFIMIHGLEYMGLIDAIATGISDAISQASEENRLMVAVLLL
;
A
#
# COMPACT_ATOMS: atom_id res chain seq x y z
N MET A 1 0.75 16.93 31.99
CA MET A 1 -0.53 16.27 31.70
C MET A 1 -1.01 15.49 32.92
N PRO A 2 -2.31 15.19 33.06
CA PRO A 2 -2.81 14.32 34.13
C PRO A 2 -2.17 12.92 34.04
N GLU A 3 -1.89 12.29 35.18
CA GLU A 3 -1.27 10.95 35.23
C GLU A 3 -2.08 9.86 34.51
N TRP A 4 -3.40 10.06 34.39
CA TRP A 4 -4.29 9.13 33.71
C TRP A 4 -4.29 9.27 32.17
N ALA A 5 -3.67 10.31 31.60
CA ALA A 5 -3.70 10.57 30.16
C ALA A 5 -2.99 9.45 29.36
N VAL A 6 -1.79 9.04 29.77
CA VAL A 6 -1.04 7.95 29.12
C VAL A 6 -1.77 6.61 29.24
N PRO A 7 -2.27 6.18 30.43
CA PRO A 7 -3.12 5.00 30.53
C PRO A 7 -4.38 5.05 29.66
N ALA A 8 -5.05 6.20 29.56
CA ALA A 8 -6.21 6.37 28.69
C ALA A 8 -5.84 6.22 27.21
N ALA A 9 -4.73 6.83 26.79
CA ALA A 9 -4.19 6.69 25.43
C ALA A 9 -3.90 5.22 25.09
N PHE A 10 -3.24 4.49 26.00
CA PHE A 10 -3.00 3.06 25.84
C PHE A 10 -4.30 2.26 25.75
N GLY A 11 -5.31 2.61 26.54
CA GLY A 11 -6.64 2.00 26.49
C GLY A 11 -7.33 2.23 25.14
N ILE A 12 -7.31 3.46 24.62
CA ILE A 12 -7.87 3.80 23.29
C ILE A 12 -7.20 2.95 22.21
N LEU A 13 -5.87 2.94 22.16
CA LEU A 13 -5.11 2.17 21.18
C LEU A 13 -5.46 0.68 21.25
N THR A 14 -5.44 0.10 22.45
CA THR A 14 -5.73 -1.33 22.67
C THR A 14 -7.15 -1.69 22.25
N ILE A 15 -8.14 -0.85 22.58
CA ILE A 15 -9.53 -1.10 22.20
C ILE A 15 -9.69 -1.02 20.69
N VAL A 16 -9.13 0.00 20.04
CA VAL A 16 -9.23 0.15 18.57
C VAL A 16 -8.58 -1.04 17.86
N TYR A 17 -7.40 -1.47 18.32
CA TYR A 17 -6.75 -2.66 17.76
C TYR A 17 -7.56 -3.93 18.01
N ALA A 18 -8.14 -4.12 19.20
CA ALA A 18 -9.03 -5.25 19.45
C ALA A 18 -10.27 -5.23 18.52
N LEU A 19 -10.88 -4.06 18.31
CA LEU A 19 -12.00 -3.90 17.39
C LEU A 19 -11.64 -4.28 15.95
N ILE A 20 -10.44 -3.94 15.50
CA ILE A 20 -9.93 -4.26 14.16
C ILE A 20 -9.60 -5.76 14.05
N VAL A 21 -8.82 -6.30 14.99
CA VAL A 21 -8.32 -7.69 14.96
C VAL A 21 -9.44 -8.70 15.10
N PHE A 22 -10.41 -8.45 15.97
CA PHE A 22 -11.58 -9.33 16.14
C PHE A 22 -12.72 -8.99 15.16
N GLU A 23 -12.50 -8.06 14.23
CA GLU A 23 -13.47 -7.63 13.22
C GLU A 23 -14.85 -7.29 13.80
N VAL A 24 -14.90 -6.76 15.03
CA VAL A 24 -16.16 -6.44 15.73
C VAL A 24 -16.92 -5.33 15.01
N VAL A 25 -16.18 -4.39 14.43
CA VAL A 25 -16.69 -3.30 13.59
C VAL A 25 -15.75 -3.09 12.40
N HIS A 26 -16.26 -2.43 11.37
CA HIS A 26 -15.47 -2.11 10.18
C HIS A 26 -14.20 -1.30 10.55
N ARG A 27 -13.02 -1.67 10.03
CA ARG A 27 -11.72 -1.04 10.37
C ARG A 27 -11.72 0.49 10.29
N ALA A 28 -12.33 1.04 9.23
CA ALA A 28 -12.46 2.48 9.03
C ALA A 28 -13.26 3.17 10.15
N LEU A 29 -14.35 2.53 10.62
CA LEU A 29 -15.14 3.05 11.74
C LEU A 29 -14.37 2.91 13.06
N ALA A 30 -13.66 1.81 13.29
CA ALA A 30 -12.83 1.64 14.47
C ALA A 30 -11.79 2.76 14.59
N ALA A 31 -11.07 3.05 13.50
CA ALA A 31 -10.08 4.12 13.45
C ALA A 31 -10.72 5.52 13.64
N ALA A 32 -11.83 5.81 12.96
CA ALA A 32 -12.54 7.08 13.08
C ALA A 32 -13.07 7.31 14.52
N VAL A 33 -13.67 6.28 15.14
CA VAL A 33 -14.10 6.33 16.54
C VAL A 33 -12.90 6.53 17.47
N GLY A 34 -11.79 5.83 17.22
CA GLY A 34 -10.54 6.03 17.94
C GLY A 34 -10.05 7.48 17.91
N GLY A 35 -10.03 8.09 16.71
CA GLY A 35 -9.67 9.50 16.53
C GLY A 35 -10.61 10.46 17.26
N ILE A 36 -11.92 10.23 17.17
CA ILE A 36 -12.93 11.03 17.89
C ILE A 36 -12.73 10.93 19.41
N VAL A 37 -12.56 9.72 19.93
CA VAL A 37 -12.35 9.49 21.36
C VAL A 37 -11.04 10.13 21.83
N ALA A 38 -9.98 10.09 21.02
CA ALA A 38 -8.71 10.73 21.33
C ALA A 38 -8.87 12.26 21.45
N VAL A 39 -9.52 12.90 20.47
CA VAL A 39 -9.78 14.34 20.49
C VAL A 39 -10.67 14.75 21.67
N ILE A 40 -11.74 13.98 21.95
CA ILE A 40 -12.61 14.23 23.11
C ILE A 40 -11.81 14.14 24.42
N THR A 41 -10.93 13.14 24.54
CA THR A 41 -10.10 12.96 25.71
C THR A 41 -9.15 14.14 25.92
N LEU A 42 -8.54 14.67 24.86
CA LEU A 42 -7.72 15.89 24.94
C LEU A 42 -8.51 17.11 25.41
N HIS A 43 -9.76 17.25 24.97
CA HIS A 43 -10.65 18.32 25.46
C HIS A 43 -10.98 18.16 26.94
N ILE A 44 -11.20 16.94 27.42
CA ILE A 44 -11.41 16.65 28.85
C ILE A 44 -10.16 16.99 29.68
N ILE A 45 -8.96 16.77 29.13
CA ILE A 45 -7.68 17.13 29.75
C ILE A 45 -7.49 18.67 29.83
N GLY A 46 -8.23 19.44 29.02
CA GLY A 46 -8.11 20.89 28.93
C GLY A 46 -7.13 21.39 27.85
N ASN A 47 -6.57 20.49 27.04
CA ASN A 47 -5.67 20.77 25.91
C ASN A 47 -6.30 20.33 24.58
N GLY A 48 -7.61 20.52 24.44
CA GLY A 48 -8.33 20.15 23.22
C GLY A 48 -7.92 21.03 22.04
N PRO A 49 -7.47 20.45 20.90
CA PRO A 49 -7.17 21.21 19.68
C PRO A 49 -8.47 21.66 19.00
N ASP A 50 -8.41 22.75 18.24
CA ASP A 50 -9.51 23.13 17.36
C ASP A 50 -9.57 22.25 16.10
N LEU A 51 -10.69 22.33 15.37
CA LEU A 51 -10.90 21.51 14.16
C LEU A 51 -9.84 21.76 13.09
N GLY A 52 -9.33 22.98 12.95
CA GLY A 52 -8.26 23.30 12.01
C GLY A 52 -7.00 22.51 12.33
N THR A 53 -6.58 22.49 13.59
CA THR A 53 -5.44 21.67 14.05
C THR A 53 -5.70 20.16 13.85
N VAL A 54 -6.91 19.67 14.15
CA VAL A 54 -7.24 18.25 13.92
C VAL A 54 -7.16 17.88 12.44
N VAL A 55 -7.58 18.77 11.53
CA VAL A 55 -7.47 18.56 10.09
C VAL A 55 -6.00 18.52 9.66
N THR A 56 -5.12 19.32 10.26
CA THR A 56 -3.67 19.28 9.97
C THR A 56 -2.98 18.00 10.44
N TRP A 57 -3.62 17.20 11.29
CA TRP A 57 -3.10 15.88 11.66
C TRP A 57 -3.29 14.84 10.56
N ILE A 58 -4.18 15.08 9.60
CA ILE A 58 -4.37 14.19 8.46
C ILE A 58 -3.24 14.44 7.47
N ASP A 59 -2.42 13.43 7.22
CA ASP A 59 -1.28 13.48 6.31
C ASP A 59 -1.75 13.66 4.86
N GLU A 60 -1.62 14.86 4.31
CA GLU A 60 -2.08 15.19 2.96
C GLU A 60 -1.30 14.46 1.87
N GLU A 61 -0.04 14.11 2.13
CA GLU A 61 0.81 13.36 1.21
C GLU A 61 0.26 11.93 1.04
N THR A 62 -0.06 11.26 2.14
CA THR A 62 -0.62 9.90 2.12
C THR A 62 -1.98 9.89 1.43
N ILE A 63 -2.90 10.77 1.83
CA ILE A 63 -4.25 10.81 1.26
C ILE A 63 -4.22 11.21 -0.22
N GLY A 64 -3.42 12.22 -0.58
CA GLY A 64 -3.28 12.67 -1.96
C GLY A 64 -2.70 11.59 -2.87
N LEU A 65 -1.67 10.88 -2.41
CA LEU A 65 -1.08 9.78 -3.14
C LEU A 65 -2.07 8.63 -3.36
N LEU A 66 -2.79 8.21 -2.31
CA LEU A 66 -3.79 7.15 -2.40
C LEU A 66 -4.89 7.49 -3.39
N ILE A 67 -5.49 8.68 -3.30
CA ILE A 67 -6.56 9.11 -4.21
C ILE A 67 -6.04 9.17 -5.66
N GLY A 68 -4.86 9.77 -5.87
CA GLY A 68 -4.28 9.90 -7.20
C GLY A 68 -4.03 8.54 -7.85
N MET A 69 -3.44 7.60 -7.10
CA MET A 69 -3.16 6.27 -7.61
C MET A 69 -4.44 5.47 -7.84
N MET A 70 -5.41 5.46 -6.91
CA MET A 70 -6.67 4.73 -7.08
C MET A 70 -7.40 5.12 -8.38
N VAL A 71 -7.47 6.43 -8.68
CA VAL A 71 -8.06 6.93 -9.94
C VAL A 71 -7.28 6.44 -11.16
N ILE A 72 -5.94 6.55 -11.13
CA ILE A 72 -5.08 6.11 -12.22
C ILE A 72 -5.24 4.61 -12.49
N VAL A 73 -5.27 3.80 -11.43
CA VAL A 73 -5.35 2.35 -11.54
C VAL A 73 -6.74 1.89 -11.99
N ASP A 74 -7.83 2.51 -11.53
CA ASP A 74 -9.19 2.20 -12.01
C ASP A 74 -9.32 2.39 -13.53
N ILE A 75 -8.87 3.54 -14.04
CA ILE A 75 -8.92 3.85 -15.47
C ILE A 75 -8.05 2.86 -16.26
N LEU A 76 -6.89 2.49 -15.75
CA LEU A 76 -6.04 1.47 -16.36
C LEU A 76 -6.72 0.09 -16.35
N GLY A 77 -7.39 -0.27 -15.26
CA GLY A 77 -8.14 -1.53 -15.11
C GLY A 77 -9.20 -1.72 -16.18
N LYS A 78 -9.90 -0.64 -16.55
CA LYS A 78 -10.95 -0.64 -17.59
C LYS A 78 -10.43 -0.98 -19.00
N THR A 79 -9.12 -0.83 -19.25
CA THR A 79 -8.50 -1.11 -20.57
C THR A 79 -8.45 -2.59 -20.93
N GLY A 80 -8.53 -3.49 -19.95
CA GLY A 80 -8.32 -4.93 -20.14
C GLY A 80 -6.86 -5.38 -20.11
N VAL A 81 -5.92 -4.50 -19.69
CA VAL A 81 -4.48 -4.81 -19.68
C VAL A 81 -4.12 -5.95 -18.73
N PHE A 82 -4.82 -6.06 -17.59
CA PHE A 82 -4.59 -7.09 -16.59
C PHE A 82 -5.09 -8.46 -17.09
N GLU A 83 -6.28 -8.50 -17.71
CA GLU A 83 -6.82 -9.66 -18.40
C GLU A 83 -5.88 -10.17 -19.48
N TRP A 84 -5.38 -9.24 -20.29
CA TRP A 84 -4.43 -9.54 -21.35
C TRP A 84 -3.11 -10.10 -20.78
N ALA A 85 -2.54 -9.46 -19.75
CA ALA A 85 -1.29 -9.88 -19.12
C ALA A 85 -1.39 -11.32 -18.57
N ALA A 86 -2.51 -11.69 -17.95
CA ALA A 86 -2.72 -13.03 -17.43
C ALA A 86 -2.87 -14.09 -18.54
N VAL A 87 -3.49 -13.77 -19.67
CA VAL A 87 -3.51 -14.69 -20.83
C VAL A 87 -2.12 -14.88 -21.41
N GLN A 88 -1.31 -13.83 -21.44
CA GLN A 88 0.09 -13.94 -21.84
C GLN A 88 0.89 -14.78 -20.84
N ALA A 89 0.59 -14.68 -19.53
CA ALA A 89 1.16 -15.55 -18.51
C ALA A 89 0.84 -17.03 -18.78
N TYR A 90 -0.41 -17.34 -19.14
CA TYR A 90 -0.79 -18.70 -19.52
C TYR A 90 -0.08 -19.17 -20.80
N ALA A 91 0.02 -18.32 -21.82
CA ALA A 91 0.75 -18.65 -23.05
C ALA A 91 2.21 -18.99 -22.77
N LEU A 92 2.86 -18.23 -21.89
CA LEU A 92 4.26 -18.43 -21.48
C LEU A 92 4.44 -19.65 -20.56
N SER A 93 3.41 -20.03 -19.79
CA SER A 93 3.46 -21.20 -18.89
C SER A 93 3.62 -22.53 -19.62
N GLY A 94 3.25 -22.59 -20.91
CA GLY A 94 3.27 -23.83 -21.70
C GLY A 94 2.38 -24.92 -21.12
N GLY A 95 1.30 -24.55 -20.40
CA GLY A 95 0.34 -25.49 -19.81
C GLY A 95 0.70 -26.01 -18.42
N SER A 96 1.91 -25.76 -17.92
CA SER A 96 2.29 -26.16 -16.55
C SER A 96 1.73 -25.19 -15.52
N ILE A 97 1.03 -25.73 -14.52
CA ILE A 97 0.36 -24.94 -13.48
C ILE A 97 1.40 -24.28 -12.57
N TRP A 98 2.49 -24.98 -12.24
CA TRP A 98 3.59 -24.41 -11.48
C TRP A 98 4.24 -23.22 -12.21
N ARG A 99 4.54 -23.37 -13.52
CA ARG A 99 5.09 -22.27 -14.32
C ARG A 99 4.10 -21.11 -14.43
N LEU A 100 2.81 -21.40 -14.60
CA LEU A 100 1.75 -20.40 -14.60
C LEU A 100 1.75 -19.61 -13.28
N SER A 101 1.82 -20.30 -12.13
CA SER A 101 1.84 -19.67 -10.81
C SER A 101 3.05 -18.74 -10.65
N ILE A 102 4.24 -19.16 -11.07
CA ILE A 102 5.44 -18.31 -11.02
C ILE A 102 5.25 -17.04 -11.85
N ILE A 103 4.71 -17.17 -13.06
CA ILE A 103 4.54 -16.02 -13.97
C ILE A 103 3.48 -15.06 -13.43
N LEU A 104 2.33 -15.59 -12.95
CA LEU A 104 1.27 -14.79 -12.35
C LEU A 104 1.75 -14.08 -11.07
N CYS A 105 2.46 -14.77 -10.19
CA CYS A 105 3.07 -14.17 -9.00
C CYS A 105 4.08 -13.08 -9.36
N THR A 106 4.90 -13.30 -10.38
CA THR A 106 5.88 -12.30 -10.83
C THR A 106 5.19 -11.06 -11.40
N ILE A 107 4.18 -11.23 -12.25
CA ILE A 107 3.38 -10.12 -12.79
C ILE A 107 2.69 -9.38 -11.65
N THR A 108 2.08 -10.11 -10.72
CA THR A 108 1.39 -9.56 -9.55
C THR A 108 2.35 -8.74 -8.70
N ALA A 109 3.52 -9.27 -8.36
CA ALA A 109 4.53 -8.54 -7.59
C ALA A 109 5.01 -7.26 -8.29
N VAL A 110 5.23 -7.31 -9.61
CA VAL A 110 5.63 -6.14 -10.38
C VAL A 110 4.51 -5.09 -10.43
N PHE A 111 3.26 -5.50 -10.64
CA PHE A 111 2.12 -4.58 -10.62
C PHE A 111 1.91 -3.98 -9.23
N SER A 112 1.94 -4.79 -8.17
CA SER A 112 1.87 -4.34 -6.77
C SER A 112 3.00 -3.38 -6.39
N ALA A 113 4.17 -3.46 -7.05
CA ALA A 113 5.25 -2.51 -6.82
C ALA A 113 4.91 -1.10 -7.34
N PHE A 114 3.95 -0.93 -8.24
CA PHE A 114 3.59 0.39 -8.80
C PHE A 114 2.13 0.78 -8.61
N LEU A 115 1.31 -0.16 -8.13
CA LEU A 115 -0.11 -0.02 -7.85
C LEU A 115 -0.31 -0.46 -6.40
N ASP A 116 -1.36 0.01 -5.73
CA ASP A 116 -1.64 -0.48 -4.38
C ASP A 116 -2.03 -1.98 -4.41
N ASN A 117 -1.69 -2.68 -3.32
CA ASN A 117 -1.89 -4.12 -3.18
C ASN A 117 -3.35 -4.55 -3.33
N VAL A 118 -4.29 -3.79 -2.75
CA VAL A 118 -5.72 -4.13 -2.78
C VAL A 118 -6.24 -4.06 -4.21
N THR A 119 -5.96 -2.97 -4.91
CA THR A 119 -6.37 -2.80 -6.31
C THR A 119 -5.72 -3.84 -7.22
N THR A 120 -4.44 -4.16 -7.01
CA THR A 120 -3.75 -5.20 -7.78
C THR A 120 -4.47 -6.54 -7.68
N ILE A 121 -4.86 -6.93 -6.46
CA ILE A 121 -5.59 -8.18 -6.21
C ILE A 121 -7.01 -8.12 -6.76
N LEU A 122 -7.73 -7.01 -6.58
CA LEU A 122 -9.08 -6.84 -7.13
C LEU A 122 -9.12 -6.93 -8.66
N LEU A 123 -8.04 -6.54 -9.34
CA LEU A 123 -7.91 -6.63 -10.79
C LEU A 123 -7.45 -8.01 -11.26
N ILE A 124 -6.47 -8.63 -10.60
CA ILE A 124 -5.90 -9.91 -11.04
C ILE A 124 -6.79 -11.09 -10.67
N VAL A 125 -7.39 -11.12 -9.46
CA VAL A 125 -8.17 -12.27 -8.98
C VAL A 125 -9.34 -12.66 -9.90
N PRO A 126 -10.18 -11.72 -10.41
CA PRO A 126 -11.23 -12.07 -11.36
C PRO A 126 -10.68 -12.79 -12.59
N VAL A 127 -9.51 -12.39 -13.06
CA VAL A 127 -8.83 -13.00 -14.22
C VAL A 127 -8.31 -14.37 -13.86
N THR A 128 -7.67 -14.52 -12.70
CA THR A 128 -7.16 -15.80 -12.20
C THR A 128 -8.28 -16.81 -12.00
N ILE A 129 -9.43 -16.40 -11.46
CA ILE A 129 -10.63 -17.24 -11.35
C ILE A 129 -11.08 -17.71 -12.74
N GLN A 130 -11.07 -16.83 -13.73
CA GLN A 130 -11.49 -17.17 -15.08
C GLN A 130 -10.50 -18.10 -15.77
N ILE A 131 -9.19 -17.88 -15.61
CA ILE A 131 -8.16 -18.78 -16.11
C ILE A 131 -8.30 -20.15 -15.45
N ALA A 132 -8.49 -20.20 -14.13
CA ALA A 132 -8.69 -21.44 -13.39
C ALA A 132 -9.92 -22.21 -13.91
N LYS A 133 -11.05 -21.53 -14.15
CA LYS A 133 -12.24 -22.13 -14.81
C LYS A 133 -11.92 -22.65 -16.20
N VAL A 134 -11.20 -21.85 -16.99
CA VAL A 134 -10.71 -22.24 -18.32
C VAL A 134 -9.52 -23.20 -18.24
N LEU A 135 -9.03 -23.65 -17.09
CA LEU A 135 -8.07 -24.74 -16.99
C LEU A 135 -8.61 -25.94 -16.21
N ASN A 136 -9.85 -25.84 -15.72
CA ASN A 136 -10.45 -26.79 -14.79
C ASN A 136 -9.55 -27.01 -13.56
N LEU A 137 -9.10 -25.90 -12.99
CA LEU A 137 -8.30 -25.80 -11.78
C LEU A 137 -9.12 -25.17 -10.66
N GLU A 138 -8.76 -25.50 -9.43
CA GLU A 138 -9.22 -24.74 -8.27
C GLU A 138 -8.46 -23.41 -8.23
N PRO A 139 -9.16 -22.26 -8.13
CA PRO A 139 -8.51 -20.95 -8.17
C PRO A 139 -7.82 -20.57 -6.86
N ILE A 140 -8.23 -21.17 -5.73
CA ILE A 140 -7.78 -20.79 -4.39
C ILE A 140 -6.24 -20.82 -4.26
N PRO A 141 -5.53 -21.90 -4.65
CA PRO A 141 -4.06 -21.95 -4.57
C PRO A 141 -3.36 -20.83 -5.35
N LEU A 142 -3.88 -20.48 -6.53
CA LEU A 142 -3.32 -19.40 -7.36
C LEU A 142 -3.56 -18.03 -6.72
N ILE A 143 -4.74 -17.80 -6.16
CA ILE A 143 -5.08 -16.55 -5.48
C ILE A 143 -4.23 -16.38 -4.21
N ILE A 144 -4.03 -17.43 -3.41
CA ILE A 144 -3.14 -17.38 -2.23
C ILE A 144 -1.73 -16.99 -2.66
N ALA A 145 -1.22 -17.59 -3.73
CA ALA A 145 0.08 -17.27 -4.30
C ALA A 145 0.17 -15.80 -4.72
N GLU A 146 -0.82 -15.31 -5.47
CA GLU A 146 -0.88 -13.91 -5.93
C GLU A 146 -0.96 -12.94 -4.76
N VAL A 147 -1.78 -13.21 -3.74
CA VAL A 147 -1.88 -12.37 -2.53
C VAL A 147 -0.55 -12.32 -1.79
N MET A 148 0.13 -13.44 -1.61
CA MET A 148 1.46 -13.46 -0.99
C MET A 148 2.46 -12.60 -1.78
N PHE A 149 2.50 -12.77 -3.10
CA PHE A 149 3.45 -12.07 -3.96
C PHE A 149 3.08 -10.60 -4.23
N SER A 150 1.81 -10.23 -4.12
CA SER A 150 1.36 -8.84 -4.09
C SER A 150 1.94 -8.12 -2.88
N ASN A 151 1.80 -8.69 -1.67
CA ASN A 151 2.39 -8.11 -0.46
C ASN A 151 3.92 -8.02 -0.54
N ILE A 152 4.60 -9.06 -1.03
CA ILE A 152 6.06 -9.06 -1.19
C ILE A 152 6.50 -8.00 -2.22
N GLY A 153 5.83 -7.93 -3.37
CA GLY A 153 6.14 -6.98 -4.42
C GLY A 153 5.86 -5.53 -4.03
N GLY A 154 4.72 -5.29 -3.36
CA GLY A 154 4.31 -3.95 -2.91
C GLY A 154 5.25 -3.35 -1.87
N ALA A 155 5.95 -4.18 -1.11
CA ALA A 155 6.99 -3.72 -0.19
C ALA A 155 8.17 -3.00 -0.91
N ALA A 156 8.38 -3.24 -2.21
CA ALA A 156 9.55 -2.73 -2.93
C ALA A 156 9.55 -1.22 -3.16
N THR A 157 8.39 -0.56 -3.13
CA THR A 157 8.28 0.88 -3.42
C THR A 157 7.44 1.60 -2.38
N GLN A 158 7.57 2.92 -2.38
CA GLN A 158 6.79 3.80 -1.51
C GLN A 158 5.27 3.68 -1.72
N ILE A 159 4.81 3.23 -2.90
CA ILE A 159 3.39 3.29 -3.30
C ILE A 159 2.66 1.99 -3.00
N GLY A 160 3.36 0.85 -3.09
CA GLY A 160 2.71 -0.46 -3.16
C GLY A 160 1.83 -0.79 -1.96
N ASP A 161 2.15 -0.30 -0.77
CA ASP A 161 1.34 -0.52 0.43
C ASP A 161 1.22 0.75 1.28
N PRO A 162 0.09 0.98 1.98
CA PRO A 162 -0.06 2.18 2.78
C PRO A 162 0.98 2.42 3.90
N PRO A 163 1.53 1.40 4.59
CA PRO A 163 2.64 1.60 5.52
C PRO A 163 3.86 2.24 4.84
N ASN A 164 4.16 1.87 3.60
CA ASN A 164 5.26 2.44 2.84
C ASN A 164 4.99 3.90 2.47
N ILE A 165 3.73 4.21 2.13
CA ILE A 165 3.30 5.58 1.85
C ILE A 165 3.50 6.45 3.09
N ILE A 166 3.04 5.98 4.27
CA ILE A 166 3.19 6.70 5.54
C ILE A 166 4.66 6.94 5.86
N ILE A 167 5.52 5.92 5.75
CA ILE A 167 6.96 6.05 6.01
C ILE A 167 7.58 7.07 5.06
N GLY A 168 7.26 7.00 3.77
CA GLY A 168 7.82 7.92 2.79
C GLY A 168 7.28 9.35 2.90
N ALA A 169 6.05 9.55 3.39
CA ALA A 169 5.51 10.87 3.68
C ALA A 169 6.19 11.49 4.91
N GLN A 170 6.24 10.74 6.02
CA GLN A 170 6.77 11.20 7.32
C GLN A 170 8.30 11.36 7.33
N LEU A 171 9.02 10.59 6.51
CA LEU A 171 10.46 10.69 6.35
C LEU A 171 10.86 11.42 5.07
N SER A 172 9.96 12.16 4.42
CA SER A 172 10.29 12.98 3.26
C SER A 172 11.23 14.14 3.65
N SER A 173 12.01 14.65 2.69
CA SER A 173 12.87 15.82 2.92
C SER A 173 12.08 17.06 3.34
N GLN A 174 10.82 17.19 2.91
CA GLN A 174 9.93 18.25 3.39
C GLN A 174 9.49 18.01 4.84
N ALA A 175 9.06 16.80 5.19
CA ALA A 175 8.63 16.49 6.57
C ALA A 175 9.78 16.65 7.59
N LEU A 176 11.02 16.38 7.17
CA LEU A 176 12.19 16.49 8.04
C LEU A 176 12.85 17.88 8.01
N SER A 177 12.35 18.86 7.22
CA SER A 177 13.01 20.15 7.05
C SER A 177 13.19 20.94 8.35
N ASP A 178 12.26 20.76 9.28
CA ASP A 178 12.26 21.46 10.58
C ASP A 178 13.12 20.73 11.63
N ASN A 179 13.54 19.50 11.34
CA ASN A 179 14.34 18.68 12.23
C ASN A 179 15.84 18.87 11.95
N VAL A 180 16.49 19.73 12.74
CA VAL A 180 17.93 20.09 12.59
C VAL A 180 18.87 18.86 12.50
N ILE A 181 18.51 17.74 13.12
CA ILE A 181 19.32 16.52 13.18
C ILE A 181 19.08 15.62 11.95
N LEU A 182 17.86 15.61 11.42
CA LEU A 182 17.40 14.64 10.41
C LEU A 182 17.10 15.28 9.05
N ALA A 183 17.26 16.60 8.90
CA ALA A 183 16.93 17.33 7.67
C ALA A 183 17.61 16.75 6.41
N ASP A 184 18.83 16.23 6.54
CA ASP A 184 19.60 15.62 5.45
C ASP A 184 19.35 14.11 5.29
N GLN A 185 18.44 13.52 6.07
CA GLN A 185 18.12 12.09 6.09
C GLN A 185 16.77 11.76 5.44
N GLY A 186 16.23 12.69 4.64
CA GLY A 186 14.99 12.49 3.90
C GLY A 186 15.08 11.29 2.96
N ILE A 187 14.03 10.48 2.94
CA ILE A 187 13.89 9.30 2.08
C ILE A 187 13.04 9.68 0.86
N ALA A 188 13.58 9.42 -0.32
CA ALA A 188 12.89 9.57 -1.59
C ALA A 188 12.32 8.22 -2.09
N PHE A 189 11.40 8.30 -3.05
CA PHE A 189 10.87 7.14 -3.79
C PHE A 189 11.95 6.15 -4.26
N ILE A 190 13.09 6.64 -4.78
CA ILE A 190 14.19 5.79 -5.26
C ILE A 190 14.87 5.02 -4.13
N ASP A 191 14.91 5.57 -2.92
CA ASP A 191 15.59 4.96 -1.79
C ASP A 191 14.87 3.69 -1.33
N PHE A 192 13.54 3.64 -1.44
CA PHE A 192 12.77 2.41 -1.24
C PHE A 192 13.24 1.30 -2.19
N ILE A 193 13.43 1.61 -3.47
CA ILE A 193 13.85 0.62 -4.47
C ILE A 193 15.29 0.18 -4.22
N ILE A 194 16.18 1.10 -3.84
CA ILE A 194 17.58 0.77 -3.57
C ILE A 194 17.73 -0.09 -2.31
N HIS A 195 17.01 0.23 -1.25
CA HIS A 195 17.17 -0.42 0.05
C HIS A 195 16.24 -1.62 0.26
N VAL A 196 14.98 -1.54 -0.16
CA VAL A 196 13.96 -2.59 0.04
C VAL A 196 13.84 -3.50 -1.19
N GLY A 197 14.03 -2.97 -2.40
CA GLY A 197 13.95 -3.73 -3.65
C GLY A 197 14.82 -5.01 -3.68
N PRO A 198 16.10 -4.97 -3.29
CA PRO A 198 16.93 -6.17 -3.21
C PRO A 198 16.40 -7.20 -2.20
N ALA A 199 15.89 -6.74 -1.05
CA ALA A 199 15.31 -7.61 -0.03
C ALA A 199 14.05 -8.32 -0.56
N VAL A 200 13.21 -7.62 -1.34
CA VAL A 200 12.03 -8.20 -2.01
C VAL A 200 12.43 -9.30 -2.98
N VAL A 201 13.43 -9.06 -3.83
CA VAL A 201 13.93 -10.09 -4.78
C VAL A 201 14.49 -11.31 -4.04
N ILE A 202 15.23 -11.09 -2.96
CA ILE A 202 15.75 -12.18 -2.11
C ILE A 202 14.59 -12.94 -1.46
N ALA A 203 13.56 -12.25 -0.97
CA ALA A 203 12.39 -12.84 -0.31
C ALA A 203 11.48 -13.63 -1.26
N MET A 204 11.50 -13.37 -2.58
CA MET A 204 10.73 -14.14 -3.56
C MET A 204 11.14 -15.62 -3.59
N ALA A 205 12.43 -15.94 -3.47
CA ALA A 205 12.92 -17.31 -3.53
C ALA A 205 12.42 -18.22 -2.38
N PRO A 206 12.56 -17.87 -1.08
CA PRO A 206 11.98 -18.65 0.01
C PRO A 206 10.45 -18.64 -0.03
N SER A 207 9.82 -17.59 -0.58
CA SER A 207 8.37 -17.53 -0.73
C SER A 207 7.86 -18.52 -1.78
N PHE A 208 8.52 -18.65 -2.93
CA PHE A 208 8.21 -19.71 -3.91
C PHE A 208 8.47 -21.10 -3.33
N TRP A 209 9.53 -21.28 -2.55
CA TRP A 209 9.77 -22.54 -1.86
C TRP A 209 8.64 -22.88 -0.86
N LEU A 210 8.20 -21.91 -0.06
CA LEU A 210 7.12 -22.10 0.90
C LEU A 210 5.80 -22.42 0.18
N LEU A 211 5.50 -21.68 -0.89
CA LEU A 211 4.34 -21.92 -1.73
C LEU A 211 4.36 -23.34 -2.32
N SER A 212 5.53 -23.80 -2.78
CA SER A 212 5.69 -25.16 -3.32
C SER A 212 5.38 -26.26 -2.29
N LYS A 213 5.48 -25.96 -0.99
CA LYS A 213 5.16 -26.90 0.09
C LYS A 213 3.70 -26.81 0.54
N LEU A 214 3.17 -25.60 0.68
CA LEU A 214 1.81 -25.37 1.14
C LEU A 214 0.77 -25.78 0.09
N GLU A 215 1.01 -25.41 -1.16
CA GLU A 215 0.02 -25.53 -2.26
C GLU A 215 0.47 -26.55 -3.32
N SER A 216 1.27 -27.54 -2.92
CA SER A 216 1.87 -28.54 -3.83
C SER A 216 0.83 -29.29 -4.66
N GLU A 217 -0.30 -29.69 -4.04
CA GLU A 217 -1.36 -30.43 -4.72
C GLU A 217 -2.09 -29.55 -5.74
N GLY A 218 -2.43 -28.31 -5.36
CA GLY A 218 -3.17 -27.37 -6.20
C GLY A 218 -2.37 -26.77 -7.35
N LEU A 219 -1.04 -26.67 -7.20
CA LEU A 219 -0.14 -26.07 -8.19
C LEU A 219 0.62 -27.11 -9.05
N SER A 220 0.33 -28.40 -8.86
CA SER A 220 0.97 -29.49 -9.61
C SER A 220 0.20 -29.89 -10.87
N GLY A 221 0.96 -30.30 -11.90
CA GLY A 221 0.40 -30.87 -13.13
C GLY A 221 0.40 -29.93 -14.33
N GLU A 222 -0.19 -30.42 -15.42
CA GLU A 222 -0.26 -29.72 -16.69
C GLU A 222 -1.70 -29.73 -17.26
N ARG A 223 -2.14 -28.57 -17.76
CA ARG A 223 -3.43 -28.37 -18.41
C ARG A 223 -3.22 -27.69 -19.75
N HIS A 224 -3.40 -28.46 -20.81
CA HIS A 224 -3.34 -27.97 -22.18
C HIS A 224 -4.75 -27.65 -22.66
N ARG A 225 -5.03 -26.35 -22.90
CA ARG A 225 -6.26 -25.90 -23.53
C ARG A 225 -5.93 -24.96 -24.68
N ASN A 226 -6.91 -24.76 -25.56
CA ASN A 226 -6.70 -23.98 -26.77
C ASN A 226 -6.51 -22.49 -26.42
N LEU A 227 -5.26 -22.03 -26.54
CA LEU A 227 -4.82 -20.66 -26.28
C LEU A 227 -5.56 -19.62 -27.14
N ASP A 228 -5.99 -20.00 -28.34
CA ASP A 228 -6.64 -19.08 -29.27
C ASP A 228 -8.03 -18.66 -28.75
N LEU A 229 -8.74 -19.56 -28.07
CA LEU A 229 -10.04 -19.25 -27.44
C LEU A 229 -9.88 -18.31 -26.25
N LEU A 230 -8.79 -18.43 -25.50
CA LEU A 230 -8.47 -17.53 -24.38
C LEU A 230 -8.11 -16.14 -24.90
N ARG A 231 -7.27 -16.05 -25.94
CA ARG A 231 -6.88 -14.79 -26.57
C ARG A 231 -8.06 -14.02 -27.16
N LEU A 232 -9.02 -14.73 -27.76
CA LEU A 232 -10.24 -14.11 -28.29
C LEU A 232 -11.16 -13.55 -27.19
N ARG A 233 -11.15 -14.16 -26.00
CA ARG A 233 -12.03 -13.75 -24.89
C ARG A 233 -11.44 -12.62 -24.04
N TYR A 234 -10.12 -12.59 -23.88
CA TYR A 234 -9.43 -11.69 -22.94
C TYR A 234 -8.42 -10.80 -23.67
N ASN A 235 -8.84 -10.23 -24.80
CA ASN A 235 -8.04 -9.22 -25.49
C ASN A 235 -8.17 -7.86 -24.79
N ILE A 236 -7.28 -6.94 -25.11
CA ILE A 236 -7.39 -5.53 -24.73
C ILE A 236 -8.76 -5.02 -25.18
N LYS A 237 -9.55 -4.54 -24.22
CA LYS A 237 -10.92 -4.07 -24.43
C LYS A 237 -10.92 -2.71 -25.14
N ASP A 238 -10.03 -1.83 -24.70
CA ASP A 238 -9.87 -0.50 -25.25
C ASP A 238 -8.38 -0.15 -25.41
N ALA A 239 -7.89 -0.28 -26.65
CA ALA A 239 -6.50 -0.01 -26.98
C ALA A 239 -6.17 1.49 -27.05
N GLU A 240 -7.17 2.36 -27.27
CA GLU A 240 -6.94 3.80 -27.27
C GLU A 240 -6.82 4.32 -25.85
N LEU A 241 -7.74 3.89 -24.97
CA LEU A 241 -7.66 4.17 -23.54
C LEU A 241 -6.33 3.66 -22.98
N LEU A 242 -5.92 2.43 -23.30
CA LEU A 242 -4.63 1.87 -22.85
C LEU A 242 -3.44 2.72 -23.26
N LYS A 243 -3.41 3.23 -24.50
CA LYS A 243 -2.30 4.08 -24.97
C LYS A 243 -2.27 5.39 -24.19
N LYS A 244 -3.43 6.03 -23.99
CA LYS A 244 -3.55 7.29 -23.26
C LYS A 244 -3.21 7.13 -21.78
N SER A 245 -3.85 6.19 -21.09
CA SER A 245 -3.65 5.95 -19.66
C SER A 245 -2.25 5.38 -19.38
N GLY A 246 -1.78 4.43 -20.19
CA GLY A 246 -0.44 3.88 -20.08
C GLY A 246 0.66 4.92 -20.29
N PHE A 247 0.50 5.84 -21.25
CA PHE A 247 1.44 6.95 -21.43
C PHE A 247 1.49 7.87 -20.20
N ILE A 248 0.34 8.25 -19.66
CA ILE A 248 0.26 9.09 -18.46
C ILE A 248 0.86 8.37 -17.25
N LEU A 249 0.57 7.08 -17.06
CA LEU A 249 1.15 6.28 -15.99
C LEU A 249 2.69 6.24 -16.09
N ILE A 250 3.24 6.02 -17.29
CA ILE A 250 4.69 6.05 -17.50
C ILE A 250 5.26 7.42 -17.13
N LEU A 251 4.59 8.52 -17.51
CA LEU A 251 5.03 9.87 -17.11
C LEU A 251 5.00 10.06 -15.58
N VAL A 252 3.95 9.58 -14.91
CA VAL A 252 3.82 9.63 -13.44
C VAL A 252 4.94 8.85 -12.77
N ILE A 253 5.21 7.62 -13.22
CA ILE A 253 6.30 6.79 -12.71
C ILE A 253 7.65 7.49 -12.92
N LEU A 254 7.92 8.01 -14.11
CA LEU A 254 9.15 8.76 -14.38
C LEU A 254 9.28 10.01 -13.50
N ALA A 255 8.17 10.70 -13.24
CA ALA A 255 8.13 11.82 -12.32
C ALA A 255 8.42 11.39 -10.87
N PHE A 256 7.92 10.24 -10.41
CA PHE A 256 8.31 9.67 -9.11
C PHE A 256 9.80 9.37 -9.02
N PHE A 257 10.46 8.92 -10.10
CA PHE A 257 11.91 8.78 -10.09
C PHE A 257 12.63 10.13 -10.11
N ALA A 258 12.06 11.13 -10.78
CA ALA A 258 12.66 12.45 -10.93
C ALA A 258 12.44 13.39 -9.74
N HIS A 259 11.47 13.14 -8.86
CA HIS A 259 11.09 14.10 -7.80
C HIS A 259 12.25 14.48 -6.87
N SER A 260 13.10 13.52 -6.51
CA SER A 260 14.29 13.77 -5.67
C SER A 260 15.37 14.59 -6.37
N SER A 261 15.39 14.59 -7.71
CA SER A 261 16.36 15.36 -8.50
C SER A 261 15.96 16.83 -8.67
N PHE A 262 14.70 17.17 -8.43
CA PHE A 262 14.17 18.53 -8.55
C PHE A 262 13.47 18.96 -7.25
N PRO A 263 14.22 19.32 -6.19
CA PRO A 263 13.65 19.70 -4.91
C PRO A 263 12.78 20.94 -5.06
N HIS A 264 11.46 20.75 -5.00
CA HIS A 264 10.49 21.83 -5.04
C HIS A 264 9.34 21.49 -4.09
N PRO A 265 8.81 22.45 -3.30
CA PRO A 265 7.75 22.18 -2.32
C PRO A 265 6.48 21.54 -2.90
N LEU A 266 6.18 21.83 -4.16
CA LEU A 266 5.03 21.26 -4.87
C LEU A 266 5.35 19.98 -5.66
N PHE A 267 6.58 19.50 -5.67
CA PHE A 267 6.99 18.32 -6.45
C PHE A 267 7.21 17.13 -5.52
N THR A 268 6.12 16.71 -4.88
CA THR A 268 6.06 15.56 -3.98
C THR A 268 5.40 14.37 -4.67
N VAL A 269 5.47 13.20 -4.05
CA VAL A 269 4.87 11.98 -4.62
C VAL A 269 3.35 12.13 -4.69
N ALA A 270 2.71 12.77 -3.71
CA ALA A 270 1.27 13.01 -3.73
C ALA A 270 0.84 13.97 -4.85
N THR A 271 1.55 15.09 -5.04
CA THR A 271 1.17 16.07 -6.08
C THR A 271 1.37 15.52 -7.48
N ILE A 272 2.40 14.68 -7.69
CA ILE A 272 2.63 13.97 -8.95
C ILE A 272 1.48 13.00 -9.22
N ALA A 273 1.05 12.23 -8.21
CA ALA A 273 -0.06 11.29 -8.35
C ALA A 273 -1.39 12.00 -8.62
N LEU A 274 -1.72 13.04 -7.85
CA LEU A 274 -2.93 13.86 -8.05
C LEU A 274 -2.93 14.56 -9.40
N GLY A 275 -1.80 15.17 -9.79
CA GLY A 275 -1.66 15.81 -11.10
C GLY A 275 -1.80 14.81 -12.24
N GLY A 276 -1.23 13.61 -12.08
CA GLY A 276 -1.39 12.49 -12.99
C GLY A 276 -2.85 12.03 -13.12
N ALA A 277 -3.56 11.91 -12.00
CA ALA A 277 -4.97 11.54 -11.97
C ALA A 277 -5.86 12.59 -12.64
N VAL A 278 -5.65 13.88 -12.35
CA VAL A 278 -6.36 14.98 -13.01
C VAL A 278 -6.11 14.99 -14.51
N LEU A 279 -4.85 14.83 -14.93
CA LEU A 279 -4.50 14.72 -16.35
C LEU A 279 -5.15 13.50 -17.00
N MET A 280 -5.18 12.36 -16.30
CA MET A 280 -5.81 11.14 -16.78
C MET A 280 -7.32 11.32 -16.97
N LEU A 281 -8.01 11.92 -16.00
CA LEU A 281 -9.44 12.25 -16.10
C LEU A 281 -9.72 13.22 -17.25
N LEU A 282 -8.90 14.26 -17.40
CA LEU A 282 -9.04 15.25 -18.48
C LEU A 282 -8.91 14.61 -19.87
N VAL A 283 -7.97 13.69 -20.05
CA VAL A 283 -7.66 13.06 -21.34
C VAL A 283 -8.61 11.89 -21.67
N THR A 284 -9.07 11.16 -20.66
CA THR A 284 -9.83 9.91 -20.86
C THR A 284 -11.33 10.07 -20.64
N SER A 285 -11.74 10.83 -19.62
CA SER A 285 -13.13 10.89 -19.15
C SER A 285 -13.57 12.30 -18.73
N PRO A 286 -13.39 13.35 -19.58
CA PRO A 286 -13.62 14.75 -19.19
C PRO A 286 -15.07 15.07 -18.81
N HIS A 287 -16.03 14.21 -19.18
CA HIS A 287 -17.46 14.40 -18.93
C HIS A 287 -18.09 13.35 -18.01
N HIS A 288 -17.34 12.35 -17.53
CA HIS A 288 -17.88 11.22 -16.75
C HIS A 288 -17.10 10.96 -15.45
N VAL A 289 -16.51 12.01 -14.87
CA VAL A 289 -15.57 11.96 -13.73
C VAL A 289 -16.14 11.22 -12.51
N GLU A 290 -17.46 11.30 -12.28
CA GLU A 290 -18.15 10.65 -11.16
C GLU A 290 -17.91 9.13 -11.13
N GLU A 291 -17.91 8.47 -12.29
CA GLU A 291 -17.72 7.02 -12.38
C GLU A 291 -16.32 6.60 -11.91
N GLN A 292 -15.30 7.44 -12.13
CA GLN A 292 -13.94 7.15 -11.66
C GLN A 292 -13.74 7.53 -10.19
N LEU A 293 -14.46 8.53 -9.69
CA LEU A 293 -14.41 8.91 -8.28
C LEU A 293 -15.13 7.90 -7.37
N ASP A 294 -16.14 7.19 -7.90
CA ASP A 294 -16.80 6.09 -7.20
C ASP A 294 -15.88 4.88 -7.01
N ALA A 295 -14.84 4.75 -7.86
CA ALA A 295 -13.84 3.69 -7.73
C ALA A 295 -12.80 3.97 -6.64
N VAL A 296 -12.73 5.19 -6.12
CA VAL A 296 -11.86 5.54 -4.99
C VAL A 296 -12.34 4.81 -3.73
N GLU A 297 -11.43 4.13 -3.05
CA GLU A 297 -11.74 3.43 -1.80
C GLU A 297 -11.89 4.42 -0.63
N TRP A 298 -13.01 5.14 -0.57
CA TRP A 298 -13.31 6.10 0.50
C TRP A 298 -13.20 5.50 1.90
N THR A 299 -13.50 4.21 2.03
CA THR A 299 -13.31 3.44 3.25
C THR A 299 -11.84 3.42 3.72
N THR A 300 -10.90 3.26 2.78
CA THR A 300 -9.46 3.27 3.06
C THR A 300 -9.00 4.68 3.42
N ILE A 301 -9.51 5.71 2.73
CA ILE A 301 -9.25 7.13 3.06
C ILE A 301 -9.73 7.49 4.47
N ILE A 302 -10.96 7.10 4.84
CA ILE A 302 -11.52 7.33 6.19
C ILE A 302 -10.71 6.59 7.26
N PHE A 303 -10.25 5.38 6.95
CA PHE A 303 -9.39 4.61 7.85
C PHE A 303 -8.09 5.36 8.15
N PHE A 304 -7.37 5.86 7.13
CA PHE A 304 -6.13 6.61 7.34
C PHE A 304 -6.36 7.94 8.04
N ALA A 305 -7.37 8.71 7.64
CA ALA A 305 -7.69 9.96 8.31
C ALA A 305 -8.00 9.74 9.80
N GLY A 306 -8.82 8.74 10.14
CA GLY A 306 -9.12 8.37 11.52
C GLY A 306 -7.89 7.89 12.28
N LEU A 307 -7.04 7.09 11.65
CA LEU A 307 -5.80 6.59 12.22
C LEU A 307 -4.83 7.73 12.53
N PHE A 308 -4.61 8.68 11.60
CA PHE A 308 -3.72 9.81 11.83
C PHE A 308 -4.21 10.73 12.94
N ILE A 309 -5.52 11.04 12.97
CA ILE A 309 -6.12 11.83 14.06
C ILE A 309 -5.95 11.10 15.39
N MET A 310 -6.15 9.79 15.41
CA MET A 310 -5.95 8.99 16.61
C MET A 310 -4.48 9.04 17.06
N ILE A 311 -3.53 8.70 16.19
CA ILE A 311 -2.11 8.62 16.55
C ILE A 311 -1.58 9.96 17.06
N HIS A 312 -1.86 11.08 16.36
CA HIS A 312 -1.50 12.41 16.86
C HIS A 312 -2.19 12.71 18.19
N GLY A 313 -3.48 12.38 18.33
CA GLY A 313 -4.20 12.55 19.58
C GLY A 313 -3.54 11.80 20.75
N LEU A 314 -3.05 10.58 20.51
CA LEU A 314 -2.34 9.76 21.50
C LEU A 314 -0.91 10.28 21.79
N GLU A 315 -0.23 10.80 20.78
CA GLU A 315 1.06 11.50 20.91
C GLU A 315 0.92 12.72 21.81
N TYR A 316 -0.10 13.56 21.57
CA TYR A 316 -0.45 14.68 22.44
C TYR A 316 -0.83 14.28 23.87
N MET A 317 -1.15 13.01 24.13
CA MET A 317 -1.36 12.47 25.48
C MET A 317 -0.07 11.94 26.13
N GLY A 318 1.05 11.94 25.40
CA GLY A 318 2.37 11.47 25.85
C GLY A 318 2.59 9.97 25.68
N LEU A 319 1.76 9.27 24.89
CA LEU A 319 1.89 7.83 24.70
C LEU A 319 3.20 7.47 23.98
N ILE A 320 3.54 8.21 22.92
CA ILE A 320 4.75 7.96 22.13
C ILE A 320 6.00 8.20 22.98
N ASP A 321 6.03 9.29 23.76
CA ASP A 321 7.12 9.58 24.70
C ASP A 321 7.30 8.49 25.77
N ALA A 322 6.19 7.97 26.29
CA ALA A 322 6.21 6.89 27.28
C ALA A 322 6.78 5.59 26.71
N ILE A 323 6.38 5.23 25.48
CA ILE A 323 6.92 4.07 24.77
C ILE A 323 8.41 4.27 24.48
N ALA A 324 8.80 5.43 23.95
CA ALA A 324 10.19 5.75 23.64
C ALA A 324 11.09 5.70 24.88
N THR A 325 10.64 6.25 26.00
CA THR A 325 11.35 6.19 27.29
C THR A 325 11.50 4.74 27.76
N GLY A 326 10.43 3.93 27.68
CA GLY A 326 10.48 2.52 28.06
C GLY A 326 11.47 1.70 27.21
N ILE A 327 11.51 1.94 25.89
CA ILE A 327 12.48 1.29 25.00
C ILE A 327 13.91 1.77 25.32
N SER A 328 14.11 3.07 25.53
CA SER A 328 15.43 3.64 25.87
C SER A 328 15.97 3.08 27.20
N ASP A 329 15.11 2.98 28.21
CA ASP A 329 15.44 2.41 29.51
C ASP A 329 15.81 0.92 29.38
N ALA A 330 15.08 0.15 28.58
CA ALA A 330 15.39 -1.25 28.32
C ALA A 330 16.75 -1.42 27.61
N ILE A 331 17.07 -0.57 26.63
CA ILE A 331 18.36 -0.57 25.94
C ILE A 331 19.48 -0.17 26.90
N SER A 332 19.30 0.87 27.71
CA SER A 332 20.35 1.39 28.59
C SER A 332 20.78 0.42 29.69
N GLN A 333 19.86 -0.46 30.12
CA GLN A 333 20.10 -1.55 31.08
C GLN A 333 20.99 -2.67 30.50
N ALA A 334 21.06 -2.82 29.18
CA ALA A 334 21.98 -3.76 28.56
C ALA A 334 23.43 -3.28 28.69
N SER A 335 24.37 -4.23 28.80
CA SER A 335 25.79 -3.92 28.74
C SER A 335 26.13 -3.20 27.43
N GLU A 336 27.10 -2.28 27.45
CA GLU A 336 27.40 -1.42 26.30
C GLU A 336 27.62 -2.19 24.98
N GLU A 337 28.28 -3.36 25.06
CA GLU A 337 28.50 -4.25 23.92
C GLU A 337 27.21 -4.84 23.32
N ASN A 338 26.18 -5.04 24.15
CA ASN A 338 24.91 -5.65 23.76
C ASN A 338 23.81 -4.64 23.43
N ARG A 339 24.02 -3.33 23.64
CA ARG A 339 23.00 -2.30 23.42
C ARG A 339 22.48 -2.29 21.98
N LEU A 340 23.36 -2.46 21.00
CA LEU A 340 22.96 -2.51 19.58
C LEU A 340 22.07 -3.73 19.29
N MET A 341 22.43 -4.90 19.81
CA MET A 341 21.63 -6.12 19.64
C MET A 341 20.25 -5.96 20.29
N VAL A 342 20.18 -5.40 21.50
CA VAL A 342 18.91 -5.16 22.19
C VAL A 342 18.05 -4.15 21.44
N ALA A 343 18.64 -3.08 20.92
CA ALA A 343 17.92 -2.11 20.09
C ALA A 343 17.32 -2.76 18.84
N VAL A 344 18.08 -3.61 18.13
CA VAL A 344 17.61 -4.34 16.93
C VAL A 344 16.52 -5.37 17.23
N LEU A 345 16.47 -5.92 18.44
CA LEU A 345 15.43 -6.88 18.83
C LEU A 345 14.13 -6.21 19.28
N LEU A 346 14.20 -4.97 19.76
CA LEU A 346 13.05 -4.22 20.28
C LEU A 346 12.37 -3.34 19.24
N LEU A 347 13.10 -2.90 18.20
CA LEU A 347 12.64 -2.02 17.12
C LEU A 347 12.31 -2.83 15.86
#